data_AF-A0A1Y1IKF4-F1
#
_entry.id   AF-A0A1Y1IKF4-F1
#
_cell.length_a   1.000
_cell.length_b   1.000
_cell.length_c   1.000
_cell.angle_alpha   90.00
_cell.angle_beta   90.00
_cell.angle_gamma   90.00
#
_symmetry.space_group_name_H-M   'P 1'
#
loop_
_entity.id
_entity.type
_entity.pdbx_description
1 polymer ?
#
loop_
_entity_poly.entity_id
_entity_poly.type
_entity_poly.pdbx_seq_one_letter_code
_entity_poly.pdbx_strand_id
1 'polypeptide(L)'
;MKEEDTIRSLKIKERCLVDLQKKIMHPKDPQSASVWRKRYLNKCREDLILETRLPFVRAVSNLDLKRSPGSVKSLAAWASKRRETPIVCSWELCEAGSVVDAGRLFSKCANCSLAYYCSKDHQKKHWPSHKQHCKLASSTIDSLLEG
;
A
#
# COMPACT_ATOMS: atom_id res chain seq x y z
N MET A 1 18.01 -10.33 38.79
CA MET A 1 17.99 -11.53 37.92
C MET A 1 17.05 -11.44 36.70
N LYS A 2 15.94 -10.68 36.69
CA LYS A 2 14.98 -10.72 35.56
C LYS A 2 15.32 -9.82 34.35
N GLU A 3 16.09 -8.76 34.57
CA GLU A 3 16.36 -7.74 33.54
C GLU A 3 17.43 -8.19 32.53
N GLU A 4 18.53 -8.77 33.00
CA GLU A 4 19.60 -9.28 32.14
C GLU A 4 19.12 -10.41 31.23
N ASP A 5 18.26 -11.29 31.73
CA ASP A 5 17.63 -12.36 30.96
C ASP A 5 16.68 -11.81 29.88
N THR A 6 15.98 -10.72 30.20
CA THR A 6 15.10 -10.02 29.25
C THR A 6 15.93 -9.37 28.14
N ILE A 7 17.00 -8.65 28.49
CA ILE A 7 17.92 -8.03 27.54
C ILE A 7 18.58 -9.10 26.65
N ARG A 8 18.98 -10.23 27.24
CA ARG A 8 19.55 -11.37 26.50
C ARG A 8 18.54 -11.95 25.51
N SER A 9 17.28 -12.09 25.91
CA SER A 9 16.20 -12.57 25.04
C SER A 9 15.92 -11.63 23.87
N LEU A 10 15.88 -10.31 24.12
CA LEU A 10 15.70 -9.29 23.07
C LEU A 10 16.84 -9.30 22.06
N LYS A 11 18.10 -9.40 22.52
CA LYS A 11 19.27 -9.50 21.63
C LYS A 11 19.25 -10.74 20.73
N ILE A 12 18.72 -11.87 21.23
CA ILE A 12 18.56 -13.09 20.43
C ILE A 12 17.51 -12.88 19.35
N LYS A 13 16.38 -12.23 19.68
CA LYS A 13 15.31 -11.92 18.72
C LYS A 13 15.77 -10.95 17.64
N GLU A 14 16.45 -9.87 18.03
CA GLU A 14 17.02 -8.88 17.11
C GLU A 14 17.98 -9.54 16.12
N ARG A 15 18.90 -10.38 16.61
CA ARG A 15 19.82 -11.15 15.76
C ARG A 15 19.08 -12.03 14.75
N CYS A 16 18.02 -12.71 15.19
CA CYS A 16 17.20 -13.55 14.32
C CYS A 16 16.54 -12.76 13.17
N LEU A 17 16.02 -11.56 13.47
CA LEU A 17 15.42 -10.69 12.46
C LEU A 17 16.47 -10.16 11.47
N VAL A 18 17.64 -9.74 11.96
CA VAL A 18 18.76 -9.29 11.12
C VAL A 18 19.22 -10.39 10.16
N ASP A 19 19.33 -11.63 10.63
CA ASP A 19 19.73 -12.77 9.80
C ASP A 19 18.70 -13.11 8.71
N LEU A 20 17.41 -12.98 9.02
CA LEU A 20 16.34 -13.13 8.02
C LEU A 20 16.38 -12.00 6.99
N GLN A 21 16.64 -10.76 7.42
CA GLN A 21 16.77 -9.62 6.54
C GLN A 21 17.95 -9.77 5.57
N LYS A 22 19.10 -10.27 6.04
CA LYS A 22 20.25 -10.60 5.17
C LYS A 22 19.89 -11.63 4.08
N LYS A 23 19.10 -12.66 4.43
CA LYS A 23 18.63 -13.68 3.47
C LYS A 23 17.63 -13.13 2.45
N ILE A 24 16.89 -12.08 2.81
CA ILE A 24 15.99 -11.36 1.89
C ILE A 24 16.79 -10.48 0.93
N MET A 25 17.85 -9.82 1.42
CA MET A 25 18.70 -8.92 0.63
C MET A 25 19.65 -9.66 -0.32
N HIS A 26 20.15 -10.83 0.08
CA HIS A 26 21.04 -11.67 -0.73
C HIS A 26 20.44 -13.07 -0.95
N PRO A 27 19.35 -13.18 -1.72
CA PRO A 27 18.73 -14.48 -1.95
C PRO A 27 19.57 -15.30 -2.93
N LYS A 28 19.70 -16.60 -2.66
CA LYS A 28 20.32 -17.55 -3.62
C LYS A 28 19.50 -17.68 -4.91
N ASP A 29 18.18 -17.49 -4.81
CA ASP A 29 17.23 -17.46 -5.92
C ASP A 29 15.96 -16.64 -5.56
N PRO A 30 15.17 -16.14 -6.53
CA PRO A 30 14.00 -15.30 -6.28
C PRO A 30 12.89 -15.95 -5.45
N GLN A 31 12.71 -17.27 -5.57
CA GLN A 31 11.68 -18.01 -4.85
C GLN A 31 12.02 -18.14 -3.37
N SER A 32 13.31 -18.31 -3.06
CA SER A 32 13.85 -18.25 -1.70
C SER A 32 13.60 -16.90 -1.03
N ALA A 33 13.72 -15.77 -1.75
CA ALA A 33 13.47 -14.43 -1.19
C ALA A 33 12.04 -14.28 -0.65
N SER A 34 11.04 -14.82 -1.37
CA SER A 34 9.65 -14.80 -0.95
C SER A 34 9.41 -15.61 0.34
N VAL A 35 10.04 -16.79 0.43
CA VAL A 35 10.00 -17.64 1.63
C VAL A 35 10.60 -16.92 2.84
N TRP A 36 11.75 -16.25 2.67
CA TRP A 36 12.39 -15.50 3.75
C TRP A 36 11.58 -14.27 4.18
N ARG A 37 10.94 -13.55 3.25
CA ARG A 37 10.02 -12.45 3.57
C ARG A 37 8.84 -12.94 4.41
N LYS A 38 8.22 -14.07 4.04
CA LYS A 38 7.12 -14.66 4.82
C LYS A 38 7.57 -15.06 6.23
N ARG A 39 8.76 -15.64 6.37
CA ARG A 39 9.34 -16.01 7.68
C ARG A 39 9.65 -14.79 8.55
N TYR A 40 10.19 -13.73 7.97
CA TYR A 40 10.45 -12.46 8.66
C TYR A 40 9.15 -11.84 9.19
N LEU A 41 8.11 -11.72 8.34
CA LEU A 41 6.81 -11.16 8.75
C LEU A 41 6.13 -11.97 9.86
N ASN A 42 6.20 -13.31 9.78
CA ASN A 42 5.69 -14.17 10.86
C ASN A 42 6.46 -13.95 12.17
N LYS A 43 7.78 -13.78 12.10
CA LYS A 43 8.61 -13.53 13.29
C LYS A 43 8.30 -12.18 13.95
N CYS A 44 8.16 -11.12 13.16
CA CYS A 44 7.72 -9.81 13.67
C CYS A 44 6.31 -9.87 14.27
N ARG A 45 5.41 -10.67 13.69
CA ARG A 45 4.05 -10.87 14.23
C ARG A 45 4.09 -11.59 15.58
N GLU A 46 4.90 -12.64 15.73
CA GLU A 46 5.07 -13.34 17.02
C GLU A 46 5.57 -12.39 18.12
N ASP A 47 6.53 -11.53 17.80
CA ASP A 47 7.07 -10.56 18.75
C ASP A 47 6.07 -9.44 19.08
N LEU A 48 5.31 -8.96 18.10
CA LEU A 48 4.23 -7.98 18.32
C LEU A 48 3.11 -8.53 19.21
N ILE A 49 2.73 -9.80 19.03
CA ILE A 49 1.68 -10.46 19.84
C ILE A 49 2.11 -10.59 21.32
N LEU A 50 3.41 -10.77 21.59
CA LEU A 50 3.94 -10.84 22.95
C LEU A 50 4.04 -9.45 23.62
N GLU A 51 4.30 -8.39 22.87
CA GLU A 51 4.34 -7.01 23.39
C GLU A 51 2.95 -6.39 23.59
N THR A 52 1.91 -6.86 22.86
CA THR A 52 0.51 -6.41 23.03
C THR A 52 -0.17 -6.79 24.35
N ARG A 53 0.57 -7.36 25.32
CA ARG A 53 0.12 -7.43 26.73
C ARG A 53 0.36 -6.12 27.52
N LEU A 54 0.67 -5.02 26.83
CA LEU A 54 0.54 -3.65 27.35
C LEU A 54 -0.75 -2.99 26.82
N PRO A 55 -1.53 -2.27 27.66
CA PRO A 55 -2.89 -1.80 27.33
C PRO A 55 -2.97 -0.65 26.31
N PHE A 56 -1.99 -0.51 25.40
CA PHE A 56 -1.90 0.64 24.51
C PHE A 56 -2.37 0.41 23.06
N VAL A 57 -2.87 -0.78 22.72
CA VAL A 57 -3.41 -1.02 21.37
C VAL A 57 -4.84 -1.53 21.42
N ARG A 58 -5.73 -0.68 21.94
CA ARG A 58 -7.18 -0.76 21.73
C ARG A 58 -7.75 0.49 21.05
N ALA A 59 -6.89 1.21 20.32
CA ALA A 59 -7.22 2.49 19.68
C ALA A 59 -7.45 2.44 18.17
N VAL A 60 -7.74 1.27 17.59
CA VAL A 60 -8.14 1.17 16.16
C VAL A 60 -9.49 0.50 15.93
N SER A 61 -10.32 0.36 16.98
CA SER A 61 -11.65 -0.27 16.82
C SER A 61 -12.83 0.63 17.17
N ASN A 62 -12.63 1.85 17.69
CA ASN A 62 -13.73 2.71 18.16
C ASN A 62 -13.53 4.20 17.83
N LEU A 63 -13.13 4.54 16.60
CA LEU A 63 -13.34 5.90 16.10
C LEU A 63 -14.74 5.98 15.49
N ASP A 64 -15.66 6.41 16.35
CA ASP A 64 -17.06 6.71 16.09
C ASP A 64 -17.14 7.94 15.17
N LEU A 65 -16.98 7.72 13.86
CA LEU A 65 -17.14 8.77 12.87
C LEU A 65 -18.63 9.00 12.62
N LYS A 66 -19.21 9.93 13.38
CA LYS A 66 -20.58 10.43 13.18
C LYS A 66 -20.80 10.77 11.70
N ARG A 67 -21.67 9.98 11.09
CA ARG A 67 -22.00 9.89 9.66
C ARG A 67 -23.02 10.96 9.29
N SER A 68 -22.71 11.82 8.32
CA SER A 68 -23.70 12.65 7.61
C SER A 68 -24.02 12.03 6.24
N PRO A 69 -25.29 11.96 5.81
CA PRO A 69 -25.69 11.22 4.62
C PRO A 69 -25.61 12.11 3.37
N GLY A 70 -24.43 12.14 2.74
CA GLY A 70 -24.24 12.72 1.41
C GLY A 70 -23.74 11.67 0.43
N SER A 71 -24.65 10.92 -0.18
CA SER A 71 -24.49 10.12 -1.42
C SER A 71 -23.06 9.67 -1.80
N VAL A 72 -22.37 8.92 -0.94
CA VAL A 72 -21.18 8.15 -1.33
C VAL A 72 -21.61 6.71 -1.52
N LYS A 73 -21.66 6.26 -2.79
CA LYS A 73 -21.55 4.83 -3.07
C LYS A 73 -20.22 4.40 -2.45
N SER A 74 -20.32 3.61 -1.38
CA SER A 74 -19.29 3.38 -0.37
C SER A 74 -17.86 3.27 -0.95
N LEU A 75 -16.97 4.16 -0.53
CA LEU A 75 -15.53 4.11 -0.82
C LEU A 75 -14.94 2.74 -0.43
N ALA A 76 -15.48 2.14 0.65
CA ALA A 76 -15.14 0.80 1.08
C ALA A 76 -15.57 -0.27 0.06
N ALA A 77 -16.73 -0.14 -0.58
CA ALA A 77 -17.15 -1.07 -1.63
C ALA A 77 -16.27 -0.99 -2.89
N TRP A 78 -15.70 0.18 -3.19
CA TRP A 78 -14.72 0.33 -4.28
C TRP A 78 -13.36 -0.29 -3.91
N ALA A 79 -12.95 -0.17 -2.65
CA ALA A 79 -11.69 -0.75 -2.13
C ALA A 79 -11.74 -2.28 -1.97
N SER A 80 -12.88 -2.85 -1.52
CA SER A 80 -12.99 -4.28 -1.18
C SER A 80 -12.94 -5.24 -2.39
N LYS A 81 -13.10 -4.74 -3.63
CA LYS A 81 -13.12 -5.59 -4.84
C LYS A 81 -11.79 -5.70 -5.57
N ARG A 82 -10.76 -4.92 -5.19
CA ARG A 82 -9.44 -4.96 -5.82
C ARG A 82 -8.42 -5.62 -4.91
N ARG A 83 -7.76 -6.68 -5.40
CA ARG A 83 -6.47 -7.17 -4.86
C ARG A 83 -5.28 -6.34 -5.38
N GLU A 84 -5.54 -5.12 -5.84
CA GLU A 84 -4.60 -4.32 -6.64
C GLU A 84 -3.99 -3.18 -5.84
N THR A 85 -2.82 -2.77 -6.31
CA THR A 85 -2.02 -1.66 -5.83
C THR A 85 -2.85 -0.41 -5.52
N PRO A 86 -2.53 0.29 -4.41
CA PRO A 86 -3.27 1.48 -4.01
C PRO A 86 -3.17 2.54 -5.11
N ILE A 87 -4.29 3.19 -5.41
CA ILE A 87 -4.32 4.27 -6.40
C ILE A 87 -3.70 5.51 -5.77
N VAL A 88 -2.61 5.97 -6.38
CA VAL A 88 -1.86 7.16 -6.00
C VAL A 88 -1.96 8.24 -7.08
N CYS A 89 -1.57 9.47 -6.75
CA CYS A 89 -1.47 10.54 -7.73
C CYS A 89 -0.30 10.27 -8.68
N SER A 90 -0.52 10.42 -9.98
CA SER A 90 0.49 10.20 -11.02
C SER A 90 1.54 11.32 -11.12
N TRP A 91 1.44 12.37 -10.30
CA TRP A 91 2.46 13.40 -10.23
C TRP A 91 3.46 13.02 -9.14
N GLU A 92 4.73 12.84 -9.51
CA GLU A 92 5.76 12.24 -8.66
C GLU A 92 6.07 13.04 -7.38
N LEU A 93 5.82 14.35 -7.39
CA LEU A 93 6.03 15.22 -6.24
C LEU A 93 4.78 15.40 -5.36
N CYS A 94 3.79 14.52 -5.50
CA CYS A 94 2.56 14.56 -4.72
C CYS A 94 2.70 13.82 -3.38
N GLU A 95 2.45 14.51 -2.28
CA GLU A 95 2.52 13.95 -0.92
C GLU A 95 1.16 13.44 -0.38
N ALA A 96 0.08 13.54 -1.17
CA ALA A 96 -1.27 13.16 -0.73
C ALA A 96 -1.48 11.65 -0.47
N GLY A 97 -0.49 10.80 -0.78
CA GLY A 97 -0.59 9.34 -0.63
C GLY A 97 -1.61 8.71 -1.59
N SER A 98 -2.21 7.61 -1.14
CA SER A 98 -3.24 6.90 -1.87
C SER A 98 -4.64 7.49 -1.67
N VAL A 99 -5.60 7.06 -2.48
CA VAL A 99 -7.03 7.38 -2.28
C VAL A 99 -7.57 6.97 -0.90
N VAL A 100 -6.95 5.97 -0.26
CA VAL A 100 -7.30 5.54 1.10
C VAL A 100 -6.76 6.54 2.11
N ASP A 101 -5.49 6.92 1.99
CA ASP A 101 -4.84 7.89 2.89
C ASP A 101 -5.51 9.27 2.79
N ALA A 102 -5.84 9.69 1.58
CA ALA A 102 -6.48 10.99 1.32
C ALA A 102 -7.98 11.02 1.66
N GLY A 103 -8.60 9.87 1.95
CA GLY A 103 -10.03 9.75 2.23
C GLY A 103 -10.96 10.21 1.10
N ARG A 104 -10.44 10.34 -0.14
CA ARG A 104 -11.18 10.83 -1.31
C ARG A 104 -10.71 10.19 -2.61
N LEU A 105 -11.60 10.12 -3.59
CA LEU A 105 -11.26 9.59 -4.92
C LEU A 105 -10.43 10.59 -5.72
N PHE A 106 -9.50 10.05 -6.50
CA PHE A 106 -8.71 10.83 -7.46
C PHE A 106 -9.39 10.85 -8.82
N SER A 107 -9.23 11.95 -9.54
CA SER A 107 -9.76 12.12 -10.90
C SER A 107 -8.86 11.43 -11.90
N LYS A 108 -9.43 10.62 -12.79
CA LYS A 108 -8.69 10.01 -13.90
C LYS A 108 -8.45 11.05 -15.01
N CYS A 109 -7.35 10.88 -15.75
CA CYS A 109 -7.14 11.61 -16.99
C CYS A 109 -8.30 11.33 -17.96
N ALA A 110 -8.96 12.36 -18.46
CA ALA A 110 -10.11 12.20 -19.34
C ALA A 110 -9.75 11.52 -20.68
N ASN A 111 -8.49 11.65 -21.11
CA ASN A 111 -8.02 11.14 -22.40
C ASN A 111 -7.61 9.66 -22.32
N CYS A 112 -6.69 9.32 -21.42
CA CYS A 112 -6.17 7.94 -21.32
C CYS A 112 -6.83 7.09 -20.24
N SER A 113 -7.54 7.68 -19.26
CA SER A 113 -8.04 6.98 -18.07
C SER A 113 -6.98 6.20 -17.24
N LEU A 114 -5.69 6.27 -17.60
CA LEU A 114 -4.59 5.54 -16.94
C LEU A 114 -3.97 6.31 -15.78
N ALA A 115 -3.83 7.64 -15.92
CA ALA A 115 -3.26 8.50 -14.88
C ALA A 115 -4.36 9.01 -13.93
N TYR A 116 -4.04 9.12 -12.65
CA TYR A 116 -4.93 9.60 -11.59
C TYR A 116 -4.36 10.84 -10.91
N TYR A 117 -5.20 11.81 -10.55
CA TYR A 117 -4.79 13.07 -9.95
C TYR A 117 -5.70 13.44 -8.78
N CYS A 118 -5.09 13.81 -7.65
CA CYS A 118 -5.84 14.27 -6.49
C CYS A 118 -6.39 15.70 -6.65
N SER A 119 -5.93 16.44 -7.66
CA SER A 119 -6.37 17.80 -8.03
C SER A 119 -6.09 18.11 -9.50
N LYS A 120 -6.78 19.14 -10.04
CA LYS A 120 -6.51 19.66 -11.39
C LYS A 120 -5.10 20.27 -11.51
N ASP A 121 -4.56 20.78 -10.41
CA ASP A 121 -3.22 21.39 -10.42
C ASP A 121 -2.13 20.33 -10.59
N HIS A 122 -2.29 19.15 -9.99
CA HIS A 122 -1.33 18.05 -10.18
C HIS A 122 -1.37 17.52 -11.61
N GLN A 123 -2.55 17.50 -12.23
CA GLN A 123 -2.65 17.20 -13.66
C GLN A 123 -1.88 18.22 -14.51
N LYS A 124 -2.02 19.53 -14.24
CA LYS A 124 -1.28 20.59 -14.96
C LYS A 124 0.23 20.49 -14.76
N LYS A 125 0.68 20.24 -13.53
CA LYS A 125 2.11 20.08 -13.21
C LYS A 125 2.71 18.83 -13.87
N HIS A 126 1.94 17.75 -13.95
CA HIS A 126 2.36 16.51 -14.62
C HIS A 126 2.19 16.56 -16.15
N TRP A 127 1.39 17.48 -16.69
CA TRP A 127 1.07 17.53 -18.12
C TRP A 127 2.29 17.56 -19.06
N PRO A 128 3.37 18.32 -18.79
CA PRO A 128 4.53 18.39 -19.68
C PRO A 128 5.17 17.03 -19.98
N SER A 129 5.25 16.14 -18.98
CA SER A 129 5.74 14.77 -19.14
C SER A 129 4.63 13.80 -19.56
N HIS A 130 3.45 13.92 -18.97
CA HIS A 130 2.32 13.02 -19.24
C HIS A 130 1.89 13.02 -20.71
N LYS A 131 1.85 14.19 -21.36
CA LYS A 131 1.32 14.34 -22.72
C LYS A 131 2.04 13.47 -23.75
N GLN A 132 3.33 13.15 -23.53
CA GLN A 132 4.13 12.33 -24.42
C GLN A 132 3.62 10.88 -24.50
N HIS A 133 2.96 10.41 -23.44
CA HIS A 133 2.48 9.04 -23.32
C HIS A 133 0.95 8.96 -23.13
N CYS A 134 0.25 10.09 -23.21
CA CYS A 134 -1.20 10.15 -23.05
C CYS A 134 -1.90 9.70 -24.33
N LYS A 135 -2.11 8.38 -24.47
CA LYS A 135 -2.87 7.78 -25.58
C LYS A 135 -4.34 7.65 -25.22
N LEU A 136 -5.23 7.89 -26.19
CA LEU A 136 -6.69 7.72 -26.03
C LEU A 136 -6.99 6.28 -25.56
N ALA A 137 -7.79 6.15 -24.52
CA ALA A 137 -8.37 4.86 -24.15
C ALA A 137 -9.56 4.53 -25.06
N SER A 138 -9.28 4.31 -26.34
CA SER A 138 -10.21 3.79 -27.35
C SER A 138 -9.36 3.15 -28.44
N SER A 139 -9.28 1.82 -28.52
CA SER A 139 -10.36 1.03 -29.10
C SER A 139 -10.71 -0.21 -28.27
N THR A 140 -11.98 -0.27 -27.91
CA THR A 140 -12.73 -1.51 -27.73
C THR A 140 -12.46 -2.44 -28.91
N ILE A 141 -11.91 -3.62 -28.64
CA ILE A 141 -12.13 -4.89 -29.37
C ILE A 141 -12.59 -4.74 -30.84
N ASP A 142 -11.74 -4.22 -31.73
CA ASP A 142 -12.02 -4.13 -33.18
C ASP A 142 -10.84 -4.67 -34.00
N SER A 143 -10.28 -5.80 -33.55
CA SER A 143 -9.21 -6.52 -34.26
C SER A 143 -9.32 -8.05 -34.09
N LEU A 144 -10.52 -8.55 -33.76
CA LEU A 144 -10.80 -10.00 -33.66
C LEU A 144 -11.89 -10.47 -34.63
N LEU A 145 -12.30 -9.65 -35.59
CA LEU A 145 -13.28 -10.01 -36.62
C LEU A 145 -12.90 -9.61 -38.05
N GLU A 146 -11.63 -9.38 -38.38
CA GLU A 146 -11.18 -9.46 -39.78
C GLU A 146 -9.77 -10.08 -39.83
N GLY A 147 -9.71 -11.30 -40.36
CA GLY A 147 -8.50 -12.13 -40.52
C GLY A 147 -8.83 -13.60 -40.55
#